data_AF-A0A1H3K0Q6-F1
#
_entry.id   AF-A0A1H3K0Q6-F1
#
_cell.length_a   1.000
_cell.length_b   1.000
_cell.length_c   1.000
_cell.angle_alpha   90.00
_cell.angle_beta   90.00
_cell.angle_gamma   90.00
#
_symmetry.space_group_name_H-M   'P 1'
#
loop_
_entity.id
_entity.type
_entity.pdbx_description
1 polymer ?
#
loop_
_entity_poly.entity_id
_entity_poly.type
_entity_poly.pdbx_seq_one_letter_code
_entity_poly.pdbx_strand_id
1 'polypeptide(L)'
;MRAKVRALLGVLLMAAGGFASASVGQAEEPAPCPAATVSAQWQAQPEGSAPGPPRKYRIPVTVTAPAGCTANGTVRYRVVDGKAHGVFPEFSADNGSDYGADPSMPLMGELSWKGSLETQYVDVAVNQDFLPEQNEAFWLELFEPSGLVVAEDRVPNAVNDDDGKPPPDAVVVAPDGKICWKYCEVPVYGFGFGGAQAAANGSQTMTVHYRTVEGPGGPVGYVPVRDAVLTLRAGQPLTKAKVQLLPIDREVKFEIEFFEPAGGKLGMRRTVVTIKPWR
;
A
#
# COMPACT_ATOMS: atom_id res chain seq x y z
N MET A 1 -50.28 101.92 2.90
CA MET A 1 -49.64 101.69 1.59
C MET A 1 -49.13 100.25 1.53
N ARG A 2 -49.33 99.57 0.40
CA ARG A 2 -49.07 98.14 0.16
C ARG A 2 -47.57 97.80 0.20
N ALA A 3 -47.21 96.60 0.70
CA ALA A 3 -46.22 95.67 0.11
C ALA A 3 -46.02 94.44 1.03
N LYS A 4 -46.57 93.27 0.65
CA LYS A 4 -45.86 92.07 0.13
C LYS A 4 -44.85 91.43 1.11
N VAL A 5 -45.31 90.39 1.81
CA VAL A 5 -44.47 89.40 2.50
C VAL A 5 -44.01 88.35 1.48
N ARG A 6 -42.69 88.12 1.40
CA ARG A 6 -42.07 87.03 0.62
C ARG A 6 -41.67 85.90 1.57
N ALA A 7 -42.08 84.69 1.21
CA ALA A 7 -41.70 83.44 1.86
C ALA A 7 -40.22 83.12 1.63
N LEU A 8 -39.56 82.57 2.65
CA LEU A 8 -38.26 81.91 2.55
C LEU A 8 -38.40 80.52 3.20
N LEU A 9 -38.28 79.51 2.35
CA LEU A 9 -38.33 78.09 2.65
C LEU A 9 -36.89 77.64 2.96
N GLY A 10 -36.63 77.20 4.20
CA GLY A 10 -35.35 76.65 4.64
C GLY A 10 -35.53 75.20 5.08
N VAL A 11 -34.91 74.29 4.35
CA VAL A 11 -35.04 72.82 4.44
C VAL A 11 -34.38 72.28 5.71
N LEU A 12 -35.13 71.43 6.43
CA LEU A 12 -34.65 70.68 7.60
C LEU A 12 -33.92 69.40 7.12
N LEU A 13 -32.64 69.26 7.45
CA LEU A 13 -31.83 68.07 7.15
C LEU A 13 -32.19 66.96 8.15
N MET A 14 -32.87 65.91 7.70
CA MET A 14 -33.06 64.66 8.45
C MET A 14 -31.92 63.69 8.08
N ALA A 15 -31.02 63.41 9.02
CA ALA A 15 -30.03 62.35 8.87
C ALA A 15 -30.69 60.99 9.17
N ALA A 16 -31.04 60.23 8.14
CA ALA A 16 -31.47 58.85 8.26
C ALA A 16 -30.23 57.94 8.37
N GLY A 17 -29.93 57.48 9.58
CA GLY A 17 -28.93 56.44 9.82
C GLY A 17 -29.43 55.10 9.31
N GLY A 18 -28.95 54.67 8.14
CA GLY A 18 -29.18 53.33 7.62
C GLY A 18 -28.30 52.31 8.35
N PHE A 19 -28.90 51.45 9.17
CA PHE A 19 -28.22 50.24 9.64
C PHE A 19 -28.16 49.26 8.47
N ALA A 20 -26.99 49.13 7.84
CA ALA A 20 -26.72 48.03 6.93
C ALA A 20 -26.59 46.74 7.76
N SER A 21 -27.60 45.88 7.72
CA SER A 21 -27.48 44.52 8.23
C SER A 21 -26.52 43.77 7.30
N ALA A 22 -25.26 43.61 7.73
CA ALA A 22 -24.36 42.66 7.11
C ALA A 22 -24.95 41.26 7.33
N SER A 23 -25.39 40.60 6.26
CA SER A 23 -25.66 39.17 6.31
C SER A 23 -24.33 38.48 6.59
N VAL A 24 -24.16 37.97 7.80
CA VAL A 24 -23.11 36.99 8.08
C VAL A 24 -23.45 35.79 7.20
N GLY A 25 -22.69 35.61 6.11
CA GLY A 25 -22.77 34.37 5.34
C GLY A 25 -22.53 33.23 6.32
N GLN A 26 -23.49 32.32 6.45
CA GLN A 26 -23.25 31.08 7.18
C GLN A 26 -22.03 30.44 6.54
N ALA A 27 -20.94 30.33 7.31
CA ALA A 27 -19.82 29.50 6.91
C ALA A 27 -20.41 28.11 6.66
N GLU A 28 -20.31 27.64 5.42
CA GLU A 28 -20.74 26.30 5.05
C GLU A 28 -20.03 25.33 5.99
N GLU A 29 -20.81 24.55 6.74
CA GLU A 29 -20.27 23.58 7.69
C GLU A 29 -19.32 22.66 6.92
N PRO A 30 -18.06 22.48 7.37
CA PRO A 30 -17.10 21.70 6.60
C PRO A 30 -17.67 20.31 6.37
N ALA A 31 -17.67 19.88 5.11
CA ALA A 31 -18.18 18.57 4.72
C ALA A 31 -17.58 17.49 5.63
N PRO A 32 -18.37 16.49 6.05
CA PRO A 32 -17.88 15.45 6.94
C PRO A 32 -16.68 14.74 6.29
N CYS A 33 -15.61 14.57 7.06
CA CYS A 33 -14.40 13.90 6.57
C CYS A 33 -14.73 12.47 6.12
N PRO A 34 -14.36 12.08 4.89
CA PRO A 34 -14.46 10.68 4.48
C PRO A 34 -13.48 9.82 5.28
N ALA A 35 -13.71 8.50 5.29
CA ALA A 35 -12.84 7.54 5.96
C ALA A 35 -11.40 7.62 5.44
N ALA A 36 -10.44 7.60 6.36
CA ALA A 36 -9.02 7.58 6.04
C ALA A 36 -8.63 6.23 5.42
N THR A 37 -7.61 6.23 4.57
CA THR A 37 -7.06 5.04 3.93
C THR A 37 -5.87 4.50 4.72
N VAL A 38 -5.86 3.20 5.03
CA VAL A 38 -4.77 2.49 5.71
C VAL A 38 -4.06 1.53 4.76
N SER A 39 -2.73 1.44 4.88
CA SER A 39 -1.90 0.52 4.11
C SER A 39 -0.69 0.08 4.93
N ALA A 40 -0.37 -1.20 4.86
CA ALA A 40 0.94 -1.70 5.26
C ALA A 40 1.99 -1.27 4.22
N GLN A 41 3.23 -1.10 4.66
CA GLN A 41 4.36 -0.83 3.79
C GLN A 41 5.19 -2.10 3.64
N TRP A 42 5.63 -2.37 2.41
CA TRP A 42 6.56 -3.46 2.14
C TRP A 42 7.90 -3.21 2.84
N GLN A 43 8.53 -4.29 3.28
CA GLN A 43 9.89 -4.28 3.78
C GLN A 43 10.72 -5.44 3.22
N ALA A 44 12.03 -5.22 3.11
CA ALA A 44 13.04 -6.28 3.01
C ALA A 44 14.21 -5.93 3.93
N GLN A 45 14.59 -6.83 4.82
CA GLN A 45 15.65 -6.62 5.80
C GLN A 45 16.49 -7.90 5.92
N PRO A 46 17.80 -7.78 6.21
CA PRO A 46 18.63 -8.94 6.54
C PRO A 46 18.14 -9.62 7.83
N GLU A 47 18.22 -10.95 7.88
CA GLU A 47 17.90 -11.73 9.08
C GLU A 47 18.95 -11.52 10.19
N GLY A 48 20.22 -11.46 9.82
CA GLY A 48 21.35 -11.16 10.68
C GLY A 48 22.34 -12.32 10.82
N SER A 49 23.61 -12.03 10.58
CA SER A 49 24.72 -12.98 10.72
C SER A 49 25.24 -13.17 12.16
N ALA A 50 24.39 -13.45 13.14
CA ALA A 50 24.87 -13.83 14.47
C ALA A 50 23.82 -14.61 15.28
N PRO A 51 24.22 -15.73 15.93
CA PRO A 51 23.41 -16.39 16.94
C PRO A 51 23.04 -15.40 18.04
N GLY A 52 21.75 -15.25 18.29
CA GLY A 52 21.26 -14.26 19.23
C GLY A 52 19.75 -14.31 19.41
N PRO A 53 19.19 -13.45 20.27
CA PRO A 53 17.75 -13.30 20.34
C PRO A 53 17.20 -12.86 18.97
N PRO A 54 15.95 -13.19 18.62
CA PRO A 54 15.36 -12.77 17.36
C PRO A 54 15.49 -11.26 17.13
N ARG A 55 15.73 -10.86 15.88
CA ARG A 55 15.75 -9.47 15.47
C ARG A 55 14.34 -8.93 15.36
N LYS A 56 14.22 -7.64 15.66
CA LYS A 56 12.98 -6.91 15.54
C LYS A 56 12.81 -6.36 14.13
N TYR A 57 11.95 -7.00 13.36
CA TYR A 57 11.52 -6.52 12.07
C TYR A 57 10.30 -5.61 12.21
N ARG A 58 10.49 -4.31 11.94
CA ARG A 58 9.46 -3.29 12.07
C ARG A 58 8.79 -2.98 10.72
N ILE A 59 7.51 -3.32 10.59
CA ILE A 59 6.70 -3.09 9.40
C ILE A 59 5.82 -1.86 9.61
N PRO A 60 6.03 -0.75 8.87
CA PRO A 60 5.21 0.45 8.99
C PRO A 60 3.78 0.22 8.46
N VAL A 61 2.79 0.71 9.20
CA VAL A 61 1.39 0.81 8.77
C VAL A 61 0.98 2.28 8.82
N THR A 62 0.72 2.82 7.64
CA THR A 62 0.47 4.25 7.44
C THR A 62 -1.01 4.52 7.19
N VAL A 63 -1.50 5.65 7.68
CA VAL A 63 -2.83 6.17 7.35
C VAL A 63 -2.73 7.50 6.62
N THR A 64 -3.59 7.71 5.62
CA THR A 64 -3.71 8.97 4.89
C THR A 64 -5.17 9.42 4.88
N ALA A 65 -5.40 10.70 5.15
CA ALA A 65 -6.71 11.33 5.08
C ALA A 65 -6.65 12.57 4.18
N PRO A 66 -7.80 13.08 3.69
CA PRO A 66 -7.84 14.36 2.98
C PRO A 66 -7.30 15.51 3.83
N ALA A 67 -6.88 16.59 3.17
CA ALA A 67 -6.36 17.78 3.84
C ALA A 67 -7.38 18.32 4.86
N GLY A 68 -6.92 18.58 6.09
CA GLY A 68 -7.77 19.03 7.21
C GLY A 68 -8.51 17.92 7.95
N CYS A 69 -8.41 16.65 7.50
CA CYS A 69 -9.00 15.50 8.16
C CYS A 69 -7.97 14.68 8.95
N THR A 70 -8.46 13.86 9.88
CA THR A 70 -7.66 12.92 10.68
C THR A 70 -8.23 11.50 10.57
N ALA A 71 -7.42 10.49 10.89
CA ALA A 71 -7.90 9.11 10.91
C ALA A 71 -8.54 8.78 12.27
N ASN A 72 -9.72 8.16 12.22
CA ASN A 72 -10.45 7.67 13.38
C ASN A 72 -10.97 6.27 13.07
N GLY A 73 -10.38 5.25 13.65
CA GLY A 73 -10.75 3.87 13.35
C GLY A 73 -9.74 2.83 13.79
N THR A 74 -10.05 1.57 13.50
CA THR A 74 -9.21 0.42 13.80
C THR A 74 -9.04 -0.47 12.58
N VAL A 75 -7.96 -1.26 12.56
CA VAL A 75 -7.77 -2.37 11.63
C VAL A 75 -7.09 -3.51 12.35
N ARG A 76 -7.53 -4.74 12.10
CA ARG A 76 -6.86 -5.94 12.62
C ARG A 76 -5.74 -6.35 11.68
N TYR A 77 -4.69 -6.93 12.23
CA TYR A 77 -3.60 -7.48 11.45
C TYR A 77 -3.30 -8.93 11.84
N ARG A 78 -2.76 -9.69 10.89
CA ARG A 78 -2.10 -10.97 11.15
C ARG A 78 -0.90 -11.16 10.22
N VAL A 79 0.10 -11.87 10.70
CA VAL A 79 1.26 -12.31 9.95
C VAL A 79 1.09 -13.79 9.63
N VAL A 80 1.31 -14.17 8.37
CA VAL A 80 1.16 -15.55 7.90
C VAL A 80 2.32 -15.95 7.00
N ASP A 81 2.61 -17.25 6.97
CA ASP A 81 3.70 -17.82 6.18
C ASP A 81 3.60 -17.46 4.69
N GLY A 82 4.74 -17.41 4.00
CA GLY A 82 4.82 -17.09 2.57
C GLY A 82 3.86 -17.90 1.70
N LYS A 83 3.79 -19.21 1.95
CA LYS A 83 2.93 -20.16 1.25
C LYS A 83 1.43 -19.84 1.32
N ALA A 84 0.98 -19.06 2.31
CA ALA A 84 -0.42 -18.69 2.46
C ALA A 84 -0.96 -17.86 1.27
N HIS A 85 -0.07 -17.19 0.53
CA HIS A 85 -0.40 -16.32 -0.61
C HIS A 85 0.51 -16.60 -1.81
N GLY A 86 0.71 -17.89 -2.11
CA GLY A 86 1.26 -18.33 -3.40
C GLY A 86 2.78 -18.18 -3.57
N VAL A 87 3.52 -17.78 -2.53
CA VAL A 87 4.99 -17.89 -2.54
C VAL A 87 5.38 -19.36 -2.55
N PHE A 88 6.36 -19.74 -3.37
CA PHE A 88 6.83 -21.12 -3.45
C PHE A 88 7.48 -21.56 -2.13
N PRO A 89 7.38 -22.85 -1.75
CA PRO A 89 7.89 -23.34 -0.49
C PRO A 89 9.36 -23.01 -0.23
N GLU A 90 10.21 -23.03 -1.26
CA GLU A 90 11.64 -22.73 -1.13
C GLU A 90 11.97 -21.24 -0.86
N PHE A 91 10.97 -20.36 -0.91
CA PHE A 91 11.09 -18.92 -0.61
C PHE A 91 10.07 -18.48 0.45
N SER A 92 9.46 -19.42 1.17
CA SER A 92 8.44 -19.16 2.19
C SER A 92 9.12 -19.08 3.55
N ALA A 93 9.03 -17.92 4.20
CA ALA A 93 9.37 -17.83 5.62
C ALA A 93 8.21 -18.43 6.41
N ASP A 94 8.53 -19.32 7.35
CA ASP A 94 7.62 -20.12 8.14
C ASP A 94 7.71 -19.75 9.65
N ASN A 95 6.55 -19.70 10.29
CA ASN A 95 6.45 -19.35 11.70
C ASN A 95 7.11 -20.41 12.59
N GLY A 96 8.00 -19.97 13.47
CA GLY A 96 8.77 -20.77 14.41
C GLY A 96 10.21 -20.98 13.95
N SER A 97 10.42 -21.32 12.67
CA SER A 97 11.76 -21.50 12.08
C SER A 97 12.40 -20.17 11.72
N ASP A 98 11.67 -19.30 11.03
CA ASP A 98 12.27 -18.12 10.39
C ASP A 98 11.78 -16.83 11.06
N TYR A 99 10.53 -16.83 11.55
CA TYR A 99 9.96 -15.70 12.27
C TYR A 99 9.00 -16.13 13.39
N GLY A 100 8.56 -15.18 14.23
CA GLY A 100 7.47 -15.37 15.19
C GLY A 100 7.84 -16.10 16.49
N ALA A 101 9.12 -16.37 16.73
CA ALA A 101 9.57 -17.09 17.93
C ALA A 101 9.45 -16.28 19.24
N ASP A 102 9.38 -14.94 19.18
CA ASP A 102 9.27 -14.07 20.36
C ASP A 102 7.79 -13.77 20.71
N PRO A 103 7.26 -14.27 21.84
CA PRO A 103 5.87 -14.05 22.24
C PRO A 103 5.57 -12.59 22.62
N SER A 104 6.59 -11.73 22.81
CA SER A 104 6.40 -10.29 23.01
C SER A 104 6.08 -9.52 21.73
N MET A 105 6.24 -10.16 20.56
CA MET A 105 5.94 -9.62 19.23
C MET A 105 4.83 -10.45 18.58
N PRO A 106 3.56 -10.19 18.93
CA PRO A 106 2.46 -11.04 18.50
C PRO A 106 2.22 -10.93 16.99
N LEU A 107 2.05 -12.09 16.36
CA LEU A 107 1.73 -12.22 14.94
C LEU A 107 0.30 -11.82 14.58
N MET A 108 -0.50 -11.34 15.53
CA MET A 108 -1.83 -10.78 15.28
C MET A 108 -2.18 -9.71 16.31
N GLY A 109 -3.01 -8.76 15.92
CA GLY A 109 -3.43 -7.68 16.81
C GLY A 109 -4.39 -6.70 16.15
N GLU A 110 -4.57 -5.54 16.79
CA GLU A 110 -5.37 -4.42 16.30
C GLU A 110 -4.57 -3.12 16.39
N LEU A 111 -4.60 -2.32 15.34
CA LEU A 111 -4.05 -0.97 15.29
C LEU A 111 -5.19 0.05 15.36
N SER A 112 -5.03 1.12 16.13
CA SER A 112 -6.07 2.12 16.37
C SER A 112 -5.57 3.56 16.19
N TRP A 113 -6.31 4.35 15.41
CA TRP A 113 -6.09 5.79 15.26
C TRP A 113 -7.24 6.57 15.90
N LYS A 114 -6.89 7.61 16.66
CA LYS A 114 -7.83 8.45 17.42
C LYS A 114 -7.56 9.92 17.12
N GLY A 115 -7.91 10.33 15.91
CA GLY A 115 -7.70 11.70 15.44
C GLY A 115 -6.24 11.99 15.09
N SER A 116 -5.47 10.99 14.67
CA SER A 116 -4.06 11.14 14.30
C SER A 116 -3.78 10.59 12.89
N LEU A 117 -2.65 11.00 12.32
CA LEU A 117 -2.10 10.41 11.09
C LEU A 117 -0.73 9.76 11.34
N GLU A 118 -0.50 9.36 12.59
CA GLU A 118 0.77 8.76 13.00
C GLU A 118 0.94 7.37 12.38
N THR A 119 2.15 7.08 11.91
CA THR A 119 2.52 5.73 11.49
C THR A 119 2.52 4.80 12.70
N GLN A 120 1.79 3.70 12.59
CA GLN A 120 1.89 2.59 13.54
C GLN A 120 2.79 1.50 12.98
N TYR A 121 3.13 0.53 13.81
CA TYR A 121 4.09 -0.51 13.46
C TYR A 121 3.57 -1.88 13.87
N VAL A 122 3.78 -2.86 13.00
CA VAL A 122 3.74 -4.28 13.36
C VAL A 122 5.18 -4.72 13.51
N ASP A 123 5.53 -5.16 14.71
CA ASP A 123 6.86 -5.67 15.01
C ASP A 123 6.81 -7.20 14.95
N VAL A 124 7.70 -7.80 14.16
CA VAL A 124 7.82 -9.25 13.96
C VAL A 124 9.22 -9.67 14.38
N ALA A 125 9.32 -10.72 15.20
CA ALA A 125 10.60 -11.32 15.54
C ALA A 125 11.08 -12.20 14.37
N VAL A 126 12.29 -11.97 13.88
CA VAL A 126 12.95 -12.78 12.84
C VAL A 126 14.13 -13.50 13.47
N ASN A 127 14.23 -14.80 13.26
CA ASN A 127 15.34 -15.59 13.76
C ASN A 127 16.60 -15.24 12.96
N GLN A 128 17.75 -15.27 13.63
CA GLN A 128 19.02 -14.89 13.04
C GLN A 128 20.04 -15.95 13.40
N ASP A 129 20.92 -16.32 12.46
CA ASP A 129 21.98 -17.27 12.72
C ASP A 129 23.22 -17.07 11.82
N PHE A 130 23.76 -18.14 11.25
CA PHE A 130 24.96 -18.16 10.39
C PHE A 130 24.80 -19.16 9.23
N LEU A 131 23.64 -19.81 9.12
CA LEU A 131 23.36 -20.83 8.13
C LEU A 131 22.99 -20.12 6.83
N PRO A 132 23.69 -20.37 5.73
CA PRO A 132 23.30 -19.80 4.45
C PRO A 132 21.98 -20.40 3.96
N GLU A 133 20.99 -19.53 3.77
CA GLU A 133 19.63 -19.88 3.34
C GLU A 133 19.23 -19.16 2.04
N GLN A 134 18.00 -19.36 1.57
CA GLN A 134 17.47 -18.58 0.46
C GLN A 134 16.86 -17.28 0.97
N ASN A 135 16.64 -16.30 0.08
CA ASN A 135 15.79 -15.17 0.43
C ASN A 135 14.33 -15.64 0.52
N GLU A 136 13.67 -15.30 1.61
CA GLU A 136 12.32 -15.77 1.93
C GLU A 136 11.34 -14.62 2.18
N ALA A 137 10.05 -14.93 2.27
CA ALA A 137 9.06 -13.95 2.67
C ALA A 137 7.87 -14.55 3.44
N PHE A 138 7.32 -13.71 4.31
CA PHE A 138 6.01 -13.89 4.95
C PHE A 138 5.08 -12.75 4.55
N TRP A 139 3.81 -12.82 4.91
CA TRP A 139 2.79 -11.82 4.58
C TRP A 139 2.28 -11.11 5.82
N LEU A 140 2.10 -9.79 5.71
CA LEU A 140 1.25 -9.02 6.62
C LEU A 140 -0.13 -8.83 5.97
N GLU A 141 -1.17 -9.28 6.66
CA GLU A 141 -2.56 -9.14 6.25
C GLU A 141 -3.29 -8.11 7.13
N LEU A 142 -4.01 -7.18 6.50
CA LEU A 142 -4.90 -6.21 7.17
C LEU A 142 -6.37 -6.58 6.91
N PHE A 143 -7.19 -6.67 7.95
CA PHE A 143 -8.58 -7.10 7.84
C PHE A 143 -9.48 -6.44 8.88
N GLU A 144 -10.79 -6.61 8.69
CA GLU A 144 -11.85 -6.07 9.56
C GLU A 144 -11.65 -4.57 9.93
N PRO A 145 -11.48 -3.68 8.94
CA PRO A 145 -11.34 -2.25 9.24
C PRO A 145 -12.66 -1.69 9.77
N SER A 146 -12.57 -0.80 10.77
CA SER A 146 -13.68 0.00 11.29
C SER A 146 -13.32 1.48 11.18
N GLY A 147 -14.12 2.28 10.47
CA GLY A 147 -13.84 3.71 10.25
C GLY A 147 -12.68 4.01 9.27
N LEU A 148 -12.09 2.97 8.67
CA LEU A 148 -10.97 3.06 7.73
C LEU A 148 -11.30 2.32 6.42
N VAL A 149 -10.58 2.67 5.35
CA VAL A 149 -10.55 1.94 4.08
C VAL A 149 -9.18 1.31 3.91
N VAL A 150 -9.09 0.00 3.67
CA VAL A 150 -7.81 -0.69 3.41
C VAL A 150 -7.47 -0.56 1.92
N ALA A 151 -6.31 0.03 1.61
CA ALA A 151 -5.83 0.15 0.22
C ALA A 151 -5.15 -1.13 -0.28
N GLU A 152 -4.37 -1.76 0.59
CA GLU A 152 -3.66 -3.00 0.33
C GLU A 152 -3.78 -3.86 1.59
N ASP A 153 -4.52 -4.96 1.44
CA ASP A 153 -4.87 -5.86 2.53
C ASP A 153 -3.83 -6.95 2.74
N ARG A 154 -2.86 -7.08 1.83
CA ARG A 154 -1.78 -8.08 1.87
C ARG A 154 -0.50 -7.50 1.32
N VAL A 155 0.55 -7.50 2.11
CA VAL A 155 1.87 -7.01 1.70
C VAL A 155 2.93 -8.04 2.06
N PRO A 156 3.78 -8.47 1.11
CA PRO A 156 4.86 -9.40 1.42
C PRO A 156 5.94 -8.66 2.20
N ASN A 157 6.63 -9.34 3.11
CA ASN A 157 7.79 -8.83 3.83
C ASN A 157 8.91 -9.86 3.72
N ALA A 158 10.06 -9.40 3.23
CA ALA A 158 11.17 -10.28 2.90
C ALA A 158 12.16 -10.41 4.06
N VAL A 159 12.60 -11.63 4.30
CA VAL A 159 13.74 -11.99 5.12
C VAL A 159 14.88 -12.31 4.15
N ASN A 160 15.88 -11.42 4.09
CA ASN A 160 17.02 -11.63 3.21
C ASN A 160 18.11 -12.36 3.99
N ASP A 161 18.61 -13.46 3.44
CA ASP A 161 19.79 -14.13 3.99
C ASP A 161 21.02 -13.24 3.82
N ASP A 162 21.76 -13.08 4.92
CA ASP A 162 23.04 -12.36 4.94
C ASP A 162 24.28 -13.23 5.19
N ASP A 163 24.14 -14.55 5.15
CA ASP A 163 25.16 -15.51 5.62
C ASP A 163 25.93 -16.24 4.50
N GLY A 164 25.49 -16.14 3.24
CA GLY A 164 26.14 -16.77 2.08
C GLY A 164 27.14 -15.92 1.27
N LYS A 165 28.15 -16.58 0.66
CA LYS A 165 28.97 -16.03 -0.46
C LYS A 165 29.14 -17.04 -1.60
N PRO A 166 28.73 -16.74 -2.86
CA PRO A 166 28.00 -15.54 -3.26
C PRO A 166 26.65 -15.44 -2.53
N PRO A 167 26.09 -14.23 -2.39
CA PRO A 167 24.76 -14.06 -1.79
C PRO A 167 23.68 -14.82 -2.59
N PRO A 168 22.56 -15.17 -1.96
CA PRO A 168 21.46 -15.87 -2.63
C PRO A 168 20.88 -15.07 -3.79
N ASP A 169 20.16 -15.78 -4.67
CA ASP A 169 19.49 -15.15 -5.81
C ASP A 169 18.41 -14.17 -5.34
N ALA A 170 18.26 -13.07 -6.06
CA ALA A 170 17.11 -12.18 -5.88
C ALA A 170 15.81 -12.93 -6.22
N VAL A 171 14.76 -12.70 -5.45
CA VAL A 171 13.45 -13.37 -5.61
C VAL A 171 12.38 -12.31 -5.86
N VAL A 172 11.48 -12.52 -6.81
CA VAL A 172 10.32 -11.61 -7.01
C VAL A 172 8.99 -12.24 -6.67
N VAL A 173 8.12 -11.44 -6.07
CA VAL A 173 6.75 -11.80 -5.75
C VAL A 173 5.79 -10.66 -6.08
N ALA A 174 4.50 -10.96 -6.18
CA ALA A 174 3.42 -9.99 -6.27
C ALA A 174 2.36 -10.31 -5.21
N PRO A 175 1.52 -9.36 -4.74
CA PRO A 175 0.40 -9.68 -3.86
C PRO A 175 -0.48 -10.76 -4.48
N ASP A 176 -0.87 -11.76 -3.70
CA ASP A 176 -1.92 -12.69 -4.12
C ASP A 176 -3.29 -12.03 -3.95
N GLY A 177 -3.88 -11.65 -5.08
CA GLY A 177 -5.13 -10.91 -5.12
C GLY A 177 -4.91 -9.41 -5.23
N LYS A 178 -5.08 -8.86 -6.44
CA LYS A 178 -5.19 -7.43 -6.67
C LYS A 178 -6.61 -7.05 -7.04
N ILE A 179 -7.13 -5.97 -6.46
CA ILE A 179 -8.35 -5.32 -6.95
C ILE A 179 -7.97 -4.10 -7.78
N CYS A 180 -8.55 -3.99 -8.97
CA CYS A 180 -8.38 -2.89 -9.90
C CYS A 180 -9.75 -2.26 -10.23
N TRP A 181 -9.77 -0.95 -10.49
CA TRP A 181 -10.96 -0.20 -10.85
C TRP A 181 -10.74 0.48 -12.20
N LYS A 182 -10.38 1.77 -12.21
CA LYS A 182 -10.15 2.55 -13.45
C LYS A 182 -8.78 2.28 -14.08
N TYR A 183 -7.79 1.96 -13.27
CA TYR A 183 -6.43 1.62 -13.70
C TYR A 183 -5.96 0.36 -12.97
N CYS A 184 -5.08 -0.40 -13.59
CA CYS A 184 -4.52 -1.60 -12.99
C CYS A 184 -3.00 -1.57 -13.03
N GLU A 185 -2.42 -1.34 -11.85
CA GLU A 185 -1.00 -1.50 -11.61
C GLU A 185 -0.83 -2.49 -10.45
N VAL A 186 -0.33 -3.68 -10.77
CA VAL A 186 -0.05 -4.74 -9.79
C VAL A 186 1.40 -4.57 -9.34
N PRO A 187 1.67 -4.27 -8.05
CA PRO A 187 3.05 -4.16 -7.58
C PRO A 187 3.73 -5.52 -7.64
N VAL A 188 5.00 -5.50 -8.05
CA VAL A 188 5.90 -6.65 -8.05
C VAL A 188 7.11 -6.26 -7.23
N TYR A 189 7.34 -6.97 -6.14
CA TYR A 189 8.39 -6.71 -5.17
C TYR A 189 9.59 -7.61 -5.46
N GLY A 190 10.79 -7.07 -5.28
CA GLY A 190 12.04 -7.82 -5.34
C GLY A 190 12.68 -7.94 -3.97
N PHE A 191 13.05 -9.14 -3.59
CA PHE A 191 13.83 -9.49 -2.40
C PHE A 191 15.32 -9.58 -2.75
N GLY A 192 16.20 -9.37 -1.78
CA GLY A 192 17.64 -9.25 -2.00
C GLY A 192 18.08 -7.87 -2.55
N PHE A 193 17.15 -6.93 -2.75
CA PHE A 193 17.43 -5.56 -3.23
C PHE A 193 17.32 -4.52 -2.09
N GLY A 194 18.26 -4.47 -1.15
CA GLY A 194 18.42 -3.25 -0.32
C GLY A 194 18.71 -3.33 1.19
N GLY A 195 19.55 -4.25 1.66
CA GLY A 195 20.21 -4.19 2.99
C GLY A 195 21.55 -4.92 2.93
N ALA A 196 22.53 -4.59 3.79
CA ALA A 196 23.97 -4.98 3.86
C ALA A 196 24.61 -5.74 2.65
N GLN A 197 24.02 -6.84 2.18
CA GLN A 197 24.26 -7.53 0.92
C GLN A 197 24.08 -6.71 -0.37
N ALA A 198 23.23 -5.67 -0.41
CA ALA A 198 22.99 -4.88 -1.63
C ALA A 198 24.25 -4.16 -2.14
N ALA A 199 25.21 -3.89 -1.24
CA ALA A 199 26.52 -3.35 -1.60
C ALA A 199 27.52 -4.43 -2.04
N ALA A 200 27.33 -5.69 -1.63
CA ALA A 200 28.20 -6.81 -1.99
C ALA A 200 27.87 -7.41 -3.37
N ASN A 201 26.63 -7.27 -3.83
CA ASN A 201 26.14 -7.93 -5.04
C ASN A 201 26.18 -7.05 -6.31
N GLY A 202 26.79 -5.86 -6.27
CA GLY A 202 26.79 -4.94 -7.40
C GLY A 202 25.37 -4.57 -7.86
N SER A 203 25.26 -3.93 -9.03
CA SER A 203 23.98 -3.55 -9.62
C SER A 203 23.25 -4.79 -10.19
N GLN A 204 22.80 -5.70 -9.32
CA GLN A 204 21.91 -6.78 -9.77
C GLN A 204 20.65 -6.14 -10.34
N THR A 205 20.33 -6.51 -11.57
CA THR A 205 19.10 -6.15 -12.25
C THR A 205 18.39 -7.44 -12.54
N MET A 206 17.14 -7.55 -12.10
CA MET A 206 16.29 -8.67 -12.43
C MET A 206 15.31 -8.24 -13.51
N THR A 207 15.12 -9.09 -14.51
CA THR A 207 14.01 -8.98 -15.45
C THR A 207 13.07 -10.16 -15.30
N VAL A 208 11.78 -9.91 -15.48
CA VAL A 208 10.74 -10.93 -15.47
C VAL A 208 9.71 -10.58 -16.54
N HIS A 209 9.37 -11.55 -17.38
CA HIS A 209 8.30 -11.41 -18.35
C HIS A 209 6.95 -11.62 -17.65
N TYR A 210 5.93 -10.90 -18.10
CA TYR A 210 4.55 -11.15 -17.66
C TYR A 210 3.58 -11.10 -18.83
N ARG A 211 2.50 -11.85 -18.65
CA ARG A 211 1.36 -11.89 -19.56
C ARG A 211 0.06 -12.01 -18.78
N THR A 212 -1.02 -11.54 -19.36
CA THR A 212 -2.36 -11.80 -18.83
C THR A 212 -2.82 -13.18 -19.27
N VAL A 213 -3.32 -13.98 -18.33
CA VAL A 213 -3.98 -15.27 -18.56
C VAL A 213 -5.47 -15.07 -18.34
N GLU A 214 -6.26 -15.54 -19.29
CA GLU A 214 -7.72 -15.41 -19.26
C GLU A 214 -8.31 -16.15 -18.06
N GLY A 215 -9.18 -15.47 -17.32
CA GLY A 215 -10.00 -16.11 -16.31
C GLY A 215 -11.20 -16.85 -16.92
N PRO A 216 -11.99 -17.55 -16.10
CA PRO A 216 -13.23 -18.18 -16.53
C PRO A 216 -14.19 -17.12 -17.13
N GLY A 217 -14.41 -17.16 -18.45
CA GLY A 217 -15.25 -16.20 -19.17
C GLY A 217 -14.58 -15.46 -20.34
N GLY A 218 -13.27 -15.67 -20.57
CA GLY A 218 -12.52 -15.04 -21.67
C GLY A 218 -12.12 -13.58 -21.35
N PRO A 219 -11.52 -12.84 -22.30
CA PRO A 219 -11.06 -11.47 -22.07
C PRO A 219 -12.26 -10.52 -22.01
N VAL A 220 -12.76 -10.29 -20.80
CA VAL A 220 -13.82 -9.32 -20.52
C VAL A 220 -13.23 -8.25 -19.60
N GLY A 221 -13.08 -7.02 -20.09
CA GLY A 221 -12.65 -5.90 -19.24
C GLY A 221 -11.16 -5.54 -19.23
N TYR A 222 -10.33 -6.15 -20.08
CA TYR A 222 -8.92 -5.75 -20.22
C TYR A 222 -8.38 -5.98 -21.63
N VAL A 223 -7.29 -5.28 -21.97
CA VAL A 223 -6.50 -5.54 -23.18
C VAL A 223 -5.42 -6.58 -22.86
N PRO A 224 -5.39 -7.74 -23.55
CA PRO A 224 -4.41 -8.78 -23.23
C PRO A 224 -2.97 -8.33 -23.39
N VAL A 225 -2.15 -8.59 -22.36
CA VAL A 225 -0.69 -8.49 -22.43
C VAL A 225 -0.17 -9.86 -22.82
N ARG A 226 0.49 -9.98 -23.97
CA ARG A 226 1.02 -11.25 -24.47
C ARG A 226 2.41 -11.56 -23.94
N ASP A 227 3.23 -10.52 -23.86
CA ASP A 227 4.58 -10.56 -23.34
C ASP A 227 5.03 -9.11 -23.08
N ALA A 228 5.27 -8.78 -21.81
CA ALA A 228 5.87 -7.52 -21.41
C ALA A 228 6.93 -7.77 -20.35
N VAL A 229 8.00 -6.98 -20.36
CA VAL A 229 9.14 -7.15 -19.45
C VAL A 229 9.05 -6.15 -18.31
N LEU A 230 9.14 -6.66 -17.08
CA LEU A 230 9.41 -5.87 -15.89
C LEU A 230 10.90 -5.88 -15.60
N THR A 231 11.43 -4.73 -15.17
CA THR A 231 12.82 -4.60 -14.74
C THR A 231 12.83 -4.06 -13.32
N LEU A 232 13.45 -4.81 -12.41
CA LEU A 232 13.81 -4.36 -11.07
C LEU A 232 15.30 -4.07 -11.07
N ARG A 233 15.65 -2.81 -10.81
CA ARG A 233 17.04 -2.34 -10.75
C ARG A 233 17.49 -2.32 -9.28
N ALA A 234 18.79 -2.40 -9.05
CA ALA A 234 19.35 -2.14 -7.73
C ALA A 234 18.84 -0.80 -7.15
N GLY A 235 18.35 -0.84 -5.91
CA GLY A 235 17.73 0.31 -5.24
C GLY A 235 16.28 0.60 -5.67
N GLN A 236 15.69 -0.19 -6.56
CA GLN A 236 14.26 -0.15 -6.91
C GLN A 236 13.60 -1.44 -6.42
N PRO A 237 13.13 -1.48 -5.17
CA PRO A 237 12.60 -2.71 -4.57
C PRO A 237 11.25 -3.15 -5.14
N LEU A 238 10.59 -2.29 -5.93
CA LEU A 238 9.33 -2.61 -6.56
C LEU A 238 9.25 -2.04 -7.97
N THR A 239 8.51 -2.74 -8.81
CA THR A 239 8.01 -2.28 -10.11
C THR A 239 6.52 -2.60 -10.21
N LYS A 240 5.86 -2.28 -11.32
CA LYS A 240 4.43 -2.54 -11.49
C LYS A 240 4.11 -3.17 -12.84
N ALA A 241 3.43 -4.31 -12.81
CA ALA A 241 2.78 -4.87 -13.99
C ALA A 241 1.56 -4.01 -14.32
N LYS A 242 1.48 -3.52 -15.57
CA LYS A 242 0.43 -2.59 -16.01
C LYS A 242 -0.51 -3.30 -16.95
N VAL A 243 -1.81 -3.24 -16.66
CA VAL A 243 -2.85 -3.80 -17.52
C VAL A 243 -3.84 -2.71 -17.87
N GLN A 244 -4.03 -2.47 -19.17
CA GLN A 244 -5.06 -1.55 -19.65
C GLN A 244 -6.44 -2.19 -19.45
N LEU A 245 -7.31 -1.46 -18.77
CA LEU A 245 -8.68 -1.91 -18.50
C LEU A 245 -9.66 -1.38 -19.55
N LEU A 246 -10.69 -2.17 -19.84
CA LEU A 246 -11.83 -1.84 -20.69
C LEU A 246 -13.08 -1.71 -19.82
N PRO A 247 -14.07 -0.86 -20.18
CA PRO A 247 -15.30 -0.71 -19.40
C PRO A 247 -16.01 -2.04 -19.13
N ILE A 248 -16.48 -2.22 -17.90
CA ILE A 248 -17.24 -3.39 -17.45
C ILE A 248 -18.48 -2.98 -16.65
N ASP A 249 -19.52 -3.79 -16.72
CA ASP A 249 -20.78 -3.64 -15.99
C ASP A 249 -20.93 -4.61 -14.81
N ARG A 250 -20.03 -5.60 -14.73
CA ARG A 250 -19.94 -6.60 -13.67
C ARG A 250 -18.48 -6.87 -13.31
N GLU A 251 -18.26 -7.47 -12.15
CA GLU A 251 -16.94 -7.93 -11.74
C GLU A 251 -16.38 -8.99 -12.71
N VAL A 252 -15.09 -8.88 -13.03
CA VAL A 252 -14.36 -9.87 -13.83
C VAL A 252 -13.03 -10.19 -13.16
N LYS A 253 -12.55 -11.43 -13.34
CA LYS A 253 -11.25 -11.90 -12.85
C LYS A 253 -10.39 -12.38 -14.01
N PHE A 254 -9.09 -12.12 -13.90
CA PHE A 254 -8.05 -12.69 -14.76
C PHE A 254 -6.80 -12.95 -13.92
N GLU A 255 -5.80 -13.62 -14.49
CA GLU A 255 -4.51 -13.82 -13.81
C GLU A 255 -3.40 -13.07 -14.55
N ILE A 256 -2.40 -12.60 -13.82
CA ILE A 256 -1.10 -12.27 -14.41
C ILE A 256 -0.18 -13.44 -14.16
N GLU A 257 0.42 -13.98 -15.22
CA GLU A 257 1.48 -14.97 -15.14
C GLU A 257 2.84 -14.32 -15.33
N PHE A 258 3.77 -14.64 -14.44
CA PHE A 258 5.17 -14.23 -14.47
C PHE A 258 6.03 -15.42 -14.95
N PHE A 259 6.95 -15.16 -15.88
CA PHE A 259 7.78 -16.19 -16.50
C PHE A 259 9.14 -15.63 -16.93
N GLU A 260 10.05 -16.54 -17.31
CA GLU A 260 11.39 -16.22 -17.83
C GLU A 260 12.16 -15.19 -16.99
N PRO A 261 12.36 -15.44 -15.67
CA PRO A 261 13.20 -14.57 -14.87
C PRO A 261 14.65 -14.62 -15.35
N ALA A 262 15.33 -13.48 -15.35
CA ALA A 262 16.78 -13.39 -15.52
C ALA A 262 17.39 -12.48 -14.45
N GLY A 263 18.56 -12.87 -13.92
CA GLY A 263 19.20 -12.17 -12.81
C GLY A 263 18.58 -12.44 -11.44
N GLY A 264 17.76 -13.50 -11.31
CA GLY A 264 17.09 -13.91 -10.09
C GLY A 264 16.12 -15.08 -10.31
N LYS A 265 15.25 -15.33 -9.33
CA LYS A 265 14.23 -16.39 -9.30
C LYS A 265 12.83 -15.82 -9.13
N LEU A 266 11.85 -16.57 -9.62
CA LEU A 266 10.44 -16.29 -9.33
C LEU A 266 10.08 -16.89 -7.98
N GLY A 267 9.61 -16.05 -7.06
CA GLY A 267 9.02 -16.50 -5.80
C GLY A 267 7.57 -16.98 -5.97
N MET A 268 6.92 -16.64 -7.09
CA MET A 268 5.60 -17.12 -7.47
C MET A 268 5.39 -17.05 -8.98
N ARG A 269 4.38 -17.76 -9.49
CA ARG A 269 4.04 -17.78 -10.92
C ARG A 269 2.86 -16.90 -11.30
N ARG A 270 1.86 -16.75 -10.44
CA ARG A 270 0.61 -16.10 -10.80
C ARG A 270 0.06 -15.27 -9.66
N THR A 271 -0.68 -14.23 -10.03
CA THR A 271 -1.54 -13.47 -9.13
C THR A 271 -2.90 -13.26 -9.76
N VAL A 272 -3.96 -13.42 -8.96
CA VAL A 272 -5.32 -13.13 -9.38
C VAL A 272 -5.57 -11.64 -9.35
N VAL A 273 -6.17 -11.11 -10.42
CA VAL A 273 -6.63 -9.72 -10.50
C VAL A 273 -8.14 -9.70 -10.65
N THR A 274 -8.81 -8.95 -9.78
CA THR A 274 -10.24 -8.68 -9.80
C THR A 274 -10.48 -7.25 -10.28
N ILE A 275 -11.24 -7.09 -11.36
CA ILE A 275 -11.67 -5.77 -11.85
C ILE A 275 -13.08 -5.51 -11.30
N LYS A 276 -13.24 -4.40 -10.57
CA LYS A 276 -14.55 -3.94 -10.10
C LYS A 276 -15.12 -2.91 -11.09
N PRO A 277 -16.44 -2.90 -11.34
CA PRO A 277 -17.07 -1.84 -12.13
C PRO A 277 -16.78 -0.45 -11.54
N TRP A 278 -16.58 0.52 -12.42
CA TRP A 278 -16.49 1.93 -12.06
C TRP A 278 -17.52 2.71 -12.87
N ARG A 279 -18.17 3.69 -12.23
CA ARG A 279 -19.09 4.62 -12.90
C ARG A 279 -18.33 5.85 -13.35
#